data_AF-A0A8J6Y906-F1
#
_entry.id   AF-A0A8J6Y906-F1
#
_cell.length_a   1.000
_cell.length_b   1.000
_cell.length_c   1.000
_cell.angle_alpha   90.00
_cell.angle_beta   90.00
_cell.angle_gamma   90.00
#
_symmetry.space_group_name_H-M   'P 1'
#
loop_
_entity.id
_entity.type
_entity.pdbx_description
1 polymer ?
#
loop_
_entity_poly.entity_id
_entity_poly.type
_entity_poly.pdbx_seq_one_letter_code
_entity_poly.pdbx_strand_id
1 'polypeptide(L)' 'MSNKPEQTCFNEGFRLTRWAGGIKIETTDYHSRPLFLDRLRLAKLGLALVEDVATSGLEVEKPQSHSPRPSERKPEAD' A
#
# COMPACT_ATOMS: atom_id res chain seq x y z
N MET A 1 -17.29 -17.18 -7.95
CA MET A 1 -15.94 -16.59 -8.08
C MET A 1 -15.22 -16.81 -6.76
N SER A 2 -14.09 -17.52 -6.76
CA SER A 2 -13.35 -17.83 -5.53
C SER A 2 -12.56 -16.58 -5.13
N ASN A 3 -13.02 -15.84 -4.13
CA ASN A 3 -12.30 -14.71 -3.54
C ASN A 3 -11.11 -15.26 -2.74
N LYS A 4 -10.04 -15.67 -3.45
CA LYS A 4 -8.80 -16.06 -2.80
C LYS A 4 -8.21 -14.81 -2.14
N PRO A 5 -7.78 -14.89 -0.87
CA PRO A 5 -7.16 -13.77 -0.19
C PRO A 5 -5.87 -13.39 -0.91
N GLU A 6 -5.74 -12.11 -1.26
CA GLU A 6 -4.53 -11.56 -1.85
C GLU A 6 -3.48 -11.40 -0.75
N GLN A 7 -2.31 -12.02 -0.93
CA GLN A 7 -1.22 -12.01 0.05
C GLN A 7 0.00 -11.31 -0.54
N THR A 8 0.56 -10.37 0.22
CA THR A 8 1.82 -9.68 -0.10
C THR A 8 2.82 -9.92 1.01
N CYS A 9 4.03 -10.38 0.66
CA CYS A 9 5.13 -10.58 1.60
C CYS A 9 6.13 -9.42 1.48
N PHE A 10 6.61 -8.94 2.61
CA PHE A 10 7.57 -7.85 2.72
C PHE A 10 8.92 -8.38 3.23
N ASN A 11 10.02 -7.77 2.78
CA ASN A 11 11.38 -8.20 3.13
C ASN A 11 11.70 -7.94 4.60
N GLU A 12 10.93 -7.05 5.24
CA GLU A 12 10.99 -6.65 6.64
C GLU A 12 10.43 -7.71 7.60
N GLY A 13 10.01 -8.87 7.09
CA GLY A 13 9.57 -9.99 7.92
C GLY A 13 8.10 -9.91 8.34
N PHE A 14 7.25 -9.34 7.50
CA PHE A 14 5.80 -9.45 7.66
C PHE A 14 5.10 -9.71 6.35
N ARG A 15 3.90 -10.29 6.42
CA ARG A 15 2.98 -10.49 5.32
C ARG A 15 1.65 -9.82 5.63
N LEU A 16 1.08 -9.21 4.60
CA LEU A 16 -0.25 -8.66 4.61
C LEU A 16 -1.16 -9.58 3.80
N THR A 17 -2.27 -9.99 4.39
CA THR A 17 -3.29 -10.80 3.73
C THR A 17 -4.58 -10.00 3.73
N ARG A 18 -5.11 -9.72 2.54
CA ARG A 18 -6.37 -9.01 2.38
C ARG A 18 -7.55 -9.97 2.47
N TRP A 19 -8.55 -9.59 3.27
CA TRP A 19 -9.83 -10.28 3.44
C TRP A 19 -10.97 -9.31 3.10
N ALA A 20 -12.15 -9.83 2.78
CA ALA A 20 -13.33 -9.00 2.49
C ALA A 20 -13.70 -8.02 3.63
N GLY A 21 -13.33 -8.36 4.88
CA GLY A 21 -13.60 -7.56 6.07
C GLY A 21 -12.45 -6.70 6.59
N GLY A 22 -11.26 -6.75 5.97
CA GLY A 22 -10.08 -6.05 6.51
C GLY A 22 -8.74 -6.63 6.06
N ILE A 23 -7.70 -6.30 6.81
CA ILE A 23 -6.32 -6.72 6.54
C ILE A 23 -5.80 -7.50 7.74
N LYS A 24 -5.27 -8.69 7.48
CA LYS A 24 -4.50 -9.48 8.45
C LYS A 24 -3.02 -9.18 8.24
N ILE A 25 -2.35 -8.79 9.32
CA ILE A 25 -0.92 -8.53 9.39
C ILE A 25 -0.30 -9.66 10.19
N GLU A 26 0.63 -10.38 9.60
CA GLU A 26 1.34 -11.48 10.26
C GLU A 26 2.82 -11.24 10.09
N THR A 27 3.57 -11.33 11.18
CA THR A 27 5.02 -11.35 11.07
C THR A 27 5.48 -12.75 10.63
N THR A 28 6.70 -12.84 10.12
CA THR A 28 7.33 -14.11 9.76
C THR A 28 8.00 -14.78 10.96
N ASP A 29 8.15 -14.07 12.08
CA ASP A 29 8.67 -14.63 13.32
C ASP A 29 7.55 -15.32 14.12
N TYR A 30 7.86 -16.46 14.74
CA TYR A 30 6.87 -17.27 15.47
C TYR A 30 6.43 -16.67 16.81
N HIS A 31 7.00 -15.53 17.21
CA HIS A 31 6.79 -14.93 18.53
C HIS A 31 5.71 -13.86 18.56
N SER A 32 5.37 -13.28 17.41
CA SER A 32 4.35 -12.23 17.36
C SER A 32 2.98 -12.78 17.01
N ARG A 33 1.95 -12.27 17.70
CA ARG A 33 0.57 -12.62 17.38
C ARG A 33 0.13 -11.86 16.13
N PRO A 34 -0.62 -12.50 15.21
CA PRO A 34 -1.16 -11.82 14.05
C PRO A 34 -2.14 -10.72 14.48
N LEU A 35 -2.05 -9.56 13.81
CA LEU A 35 -2.95 -8.43 14.02
C LEU A 35 -4.00 -8.41 12.91
N PHE A 36 -5.26 -8.22 13.27
CA PHE A 36 -6.33 -8.01 12.29
C PHE A 36 -6.91 -6.60 12.42
N LEU A 37 -6.85 -5.86 11.31
CA LEU A 37 -7.44 -4.54 11.15
C LEU A 37 -8.72 -4.69 10.34
N ASP A 38 -9.87 -4.58 11.01
CA ASP A 38 -11.17 -4.47 10.36
C ASP A 38 -11.35 -3.10 9.69
N ARG A 39 -12.42 -2.96 8.90
CA ARG A 39 -12.76 -1.72 8.19
C ARG A 39 -12.86 -0.50 9.12
N LEU A 40 -13.39 -0.67 10.33
CA LEU A 40 -13.55 0.44 11.28
C LEU A 40 -12.19 0.92 11.81
N ARG A 41 -11.28 -0.02 12.10
CA ARG A 41 -9.91 0.28 12.55
C ARG A 41 -9.08 0.89 11.43
N LEU A 42 -9.24 0.41 10.20
CA LEU A 42 -8.61 1.03 9.03
C LEU A 42 -9.09 2.48 8.86
N ALA A 43 -10.40 2.73 8.95
CA ALA A 43 -10.96 4.07 8.85
C ALA A 43 -10.44 5.02 9.94
N LYS A 44 -10.27 4.54 11.18
CA LYS A 44 -9.65 5.32 12.27
C LYS A 44 -8.20 5.74 11.98
N LEU A 45 -7.50 4.99 11.13
CA LEU A 45 -6.14 5.29 10.67
C LEU A 45 -6.11 6.10 9.36
N GLY A 46 -7.28 6.50 8.82
CA GLY A 46 -7.37 7.15 7.51
C GLY A 46 -7.07 6.23 6.33
N LEU A 47 -7.16 4.92 6.53
CA LEU A 47 -6.93 3.90 5.50
C LEU A 47 -8.27 3.32 5.01
N ALA A 48 -8.33 2.95 3.74
CA ALA A 48 -9.47 2.29 3.13
C ALA A 48 -9.03 1.12 2.25
N LEU A 49 -9.89 0.12 2.09
CA LEU A 49 -9.66 -0.95 1.12
C LEU A 49 -9.91 -0.40 -0.30
N VAL A 50 -9.13 -0.85 -1.29
CA VAL A 50 -9.22 -0.36 -2.68
C VAL A 50 -10.62 -0.57 -3.28
N GLU A 51 -11.34 -1.61 -2.86
CA GLU A 51 -12.77 -1.80 -3.22
C GLU A 51 -13.65 -0.63 -2.74
N ASP A 52 -13.44 -0.14 -1.51
CA ASP A 52 -14.19 1.00 -0.98
C ASP A 52 -13.80 2.30 -1.71
N VAL A 53 -12.55 2.43 -2.14
CA VAL A 53 -12.05 3.58 -2.92
C VAL A 53 -12.65 3.61 -4.33
N ALA A 54 -12.70 2.47 -5.02
CA ALA A 54 -13.31 2.37 -6.35
C ALA A 54 -14.83 2.71 -6.32
N THR A 55 -15.48 2.46 -5.19
CA THR A 55 -16.89 2.80 -5.00
C THR A 55 -17.09 4.26 -4.56
N SER A 56 -16.05 4.88 -3.97
CA SER A 56 -16.12 6.24 -3.40
C SER A 56 -15.47 7.33 -4.27
N GLY A 57 -14.89 6.99 -5.42
CA GLY A 57 -14.31 7.98 -6.34
C GLY A 57 -13.10 8.73 -5.77
N LEU A 58 -12.43 8.18 -4.75
CA LEU A 58 -11.24 8.82 -4.18
C LEU A 58 -10.05 8.59 -5.12
N GLU A 59 -9.65 9.61 -5.87
CA GLU A 59 -8.40 9.60 -6.61
C GLU A 59 -7.25 9.45 -5.61
N VAL A 60 -6.67 8.24 -5.54
CA VAL A 60 -5.39 8.04 -4.85
C VAL A 60 -4.36 8.79 -5.67
N GLU A 61 -3.94 9.94 -5.15
CA GLU A 61 -2.88 10.76 -5.73
C GLU A 61 -1.67 9.87 -6.02
N LYS A 62 -1.44 9.60 -7.30
CA LYS A 62 -0.24 8.89 -7.75
C LYS A 62 0.94 9.73 -7.25
N PRO A 63 1.93 9.15 -6.55
CA PRO A 63 3.14 9.89 -6.22
C PRO A 63 3.73 10.37 -7.55
N GLN A 64 3.72 11.69 -7.76
CA GLN A 64 4.32 12.31 -8.93
C GLN A 64 5.79 11.90 -8.92
N SER A 65 6.15 11.03 -9.85
CA SER A 65 7.54 10.73 -10.16
C SER A 65 8.13 12.03 -10.71
N HIS A 66 8.69 12.85 -9.82
CA HIS A 66 9.51 13.99 -10.20
C HIS A 66 10.75 13.42 -10.91
N SER A 67 10.64 13.30 -12.23
CA SER A 67 11.81 13.07 -13.09
C SER A 67 12.82 14.19 -12.82
N PRO A 68 14.10 13.87 -12.61
CA PRO A 68 15.11 14.90 -12.42
C PRO A 68 15.18 15.75 -13.70
N ARG A 69 15.06 17.06 -13.51
CA ARG A 69 15.16 18.09 -14.55
C ARG A 69 16.47 17.90 -15.34
N PRO A 70 16.46 17.90 -16.69
CA PRO A 70 17.69 17.76 -17.46
C PRO A 70 18.57 18.99 -17.23
N SER A 71 19.81 18.77 -16.78
CA SER A 71 20.81 19.81 -16.58
C SER A 71 21.10 20.55 -17.89
N GLU A 72 20.81 21.85 -17.92
CA GLU A 72 21.27 22.76 -18.98
C GLU A 72 22.81 22.81 -18.96
N ARG A 73 23.47 22.12 -19.89
CA ARG A 73 24.88 22.39 -20.21
C ARG A 73 24.92 23.64 -21.09
N LYS A 74 25.49 24.72 -20.56
CA LYS A 74 25.90 25.88 -21.36
C LYS A 74 26.99 25.46 -22.37
N PRO A 75 27.01 26.01 -23.59
CA PRO A 75 28.15 25.86 -24.47
C PRO A 75 29.31 26.69 -23.92
N GLU A 76 30.44 26.02 -23.69
CA GLU A 76 31.75 26.63 -23.49
C GLU A 76 32.21 27.17 -24.84
N ALA A 77 32.55 28.45 -24.88
CA ALA A 77 33.07 29.12 -26.07
C ALA A 77 34.59 29.23 -25.95
N ASP A 78 35.30 28.68 -26.94
CA ASP A 78 36.58 29.18 -27.45
C ASP A 78 36.70 28.79 -28.93
#